data_AF-A0A2V5HA63-F1
#
_entry.id   AF-A0A2V5HA63-F1
#
_cell.length_a   1.000
_cell.length_b   1.000
_cell.length_c   1.000
_cell.angle_alpha   90.00
_cell.angle_beta   90.00
_cell.angle_gamma   90.00
#
_symmetry.space_group_name_H-M   'P 1'
#
loop_
_entity.id
_entity.type
_entity.pdbx_description
1 polymer ?
#
loop_
_entity_poly.entity_id
_entity_poly.type
_entity_poly.pdbx_seq_one_letter_code
_entity_poly.pdbx_strand_id
1 'polypeptide(L)'
;MPRTDEAEWWINAVYEAVQEIPRGRVTSYGHIACLLGYPKRPRQVGVSLKHLPSAPSNPETEADAEAAAAPFFHSGNVPWQRVINSKGMISHRGPGSAERQAEVLRAEGVEVEVDSMGEYYVDFGRFGWFPDVLPSEEGLESDGGDGEGERGGEEEAGRSDRDRSGNELFV
;
A
#
# COMPACT_ATOMS: atom_id res chain seq x y z
N MET A 1 23.99 -2.90 -7.40
CA MET A 1 23.14 -2.88 -8.61
C MET A 1 22.30 -1.62 -8.52
N PRO A 2 22.30 -0.74 -9.53
CA PRO A 2 21.33 0.36 -9.59
C PRO A 2 19.93 -0.22 -9.51
N ARG A 3 19.01 0.46 -8.82
CA ARG A 3 17.63 0.03 -8.78
C ARG A 3 17.06 0.13 -10.20
N THR A 4 16.16 -0.79 -10.56
CA THR A 4 15.40 -0.65 -11.80
C THR A 4 14.46 0.55 -11.66
N ASP A 5 14.12 1.21 -12.77
CA ASP A 5 13.18 2.34 -12.76
C ASP A 5 11.86 1.99 -12.06
N GLU A 6 11.38 0.75 -12.24
CA GLU A 6 10.20 0.22 -11.53
C GLU A 6 10.38 0.18 -10.01
N ALA A 7 11.57 -0.21 -9.53
CA ALA A 7 11.85 -0.30 -8.10
C ALA A 7 11.97 1.09 -7.46
N GLU A 8 12.53 2.06 -8.18
CA GLU A 8 12.58 3.45 -7.72
C GLU A 8 11.19 4.08 -7.66
N TRP A 9 10.40 3.89 -8.71
CA TRP A 9 9.00 4.32 -8.74
C TRP A 9 8.21 3.72 -7.56
N TRP A 10 8.32 2.40 -7.33
CA TRP A 10 7.63 1.73 -6.23
C TRP A 10 8.02 2.31 -4.86
N ILE A 11 9.31 2.57 -4.64
CA ILE A 11 9.79 3.12 -3.38
C ILE A 11 9.23 4.53 -3.15
N ASN A 12 9.26 5.39 -4.18
CA ASN A 12 8.73 6.74 -4.10
C ASN A 12 7.22 6.75 -3.85
N ALA A 13 6.46 5.94 -4.60
CA ALA A 13 5.01 5.81 -4.40
C ALA A 13 4.65 5.33 -2.99
N VAL A 14 5.44 4.41 -2.40
CA VAL A 14 5.27 4.01 -0.99
C VAL A 14 5.50 5.18 -0.05
N TYR A 15 6.53 6.00 -0.27
CA TYR A 15 6.80 7.15 0.59
C TYR A 15 5.72 8.22 0.50
N GLU A 16 5.25 8.53 -0.70
CA GLU A 16 4.14 9.47 -0.95
C GLU A 16 2.86 9.00 -0.24
N ALA A 17 2.45 7.74 -0.46
CA ALA A 17 1.28 7.18 0.20
C ALA A 17 1.38 7.22 1.74
N VAL A 18 2.58 7.04 2.29
CA VAL A 18 2.81 7.10 3.75
C VAL A 18 2.75 8.54 4.27
N GLN A 19 3.13 9.54 3.48
CA GLN A 19 3.00 10.95 3.85
C GLN A 19 1.54 11.40 4.01
N GLU A 20 0.60 10.71 3.36
CA GLU A 20 -0.83 11.01 3.45
C GLU A 20 -1.50 10.53 4.74
N ILE A 21 -0.83 9.67 5.52
CA ILE A 21 -1.38 9.18 6.78
C ILE A 21 -1.46 10.34 7.79
N PRO A 22 -2.65 10.71 8.31
CA PRO A 22 -2.79 11.82 9.24
C PRO A 22 -2.04 11.59 10.56
N ARG A 23 -1.64 12.68 11.22
CA ARG A 23 -1.07 12.60 12.58
C ARG A 23 -2.08 11.99 13.54
N GLY A 24 -1.61 11.10 14.43
CA GLY A 24 -2.49 10.40 15.37
C GLY A 24 -3.29 9.25 14.75
N ARG A 25 -2.98 8.89 13.50
CA ARG A 25 -3.56 7.73 12.81
C ARG A 25 -2.49 6.73 12.42
N VAL A 26 -2.89 5.47 12.28
CA VAL A 26 -2.05 4.36 11.87
C VAL A 26 -2.70 3.55 10.77
N THR A 27 -1.88 2.89 9.96
CA THR A 27 -2.34 1.97 8.91
C THR A 27 -1.46 0.73 8.87
N SER A 28 -1.76 -0.19 7.94
CA SER A 28 -1.00 -1.42 7.79
C SER A 28 -0.17 -1.47 6.50
N TYR A 29 0.91 -2.26 6.50
CA TYR A 29 1.69 -2.52 5.29
C TYR A 29 0.84 -3.07 4.13
N GLY A 30 -0.16 -3.90 4.47
CA GLY A 30 -1.11 -4.44 3.48
C GLY A 30 -2.00 -3.37 2.89
N HIS A 31 -2.43 -2.40 3.71
CA HIS A 31 -3.29 -1.32 3.26
C HIS A 31 -2.56 -0.38 2.30
N ILE A 32 -1.33 0.03 2.63
CA ILE A 32 -0.49 0.82 1.71
C ILE A 32 -0.29 0.08 0.38
N ALA A 33 -0.02 -1.22 0.42
CA ALA A 33 0.13 -2.01 -0.81
C ALA A 33 -1.18 -2.07 -1.62
N CYS A 34 -2.35 -2.08 -0.95
CA CYS A 34 -3.66 -2.04 -1.58
C CYS A 34 -3.94 -0.68 -2.24
N LEU A 35 -3.66 0.41 -1.55
CA LEU A 35 -3.83 1.78 -2.05
C LEU A 35 -3.01 2.04 -3.32
N LEU A 36 -1.83 1.45 -3.43
CA LEU A 36 -0.98 1.53 -4.63
C LEU A 36 -1.41 0.56 -5.75
N GLY A 37 -2.47 -0.23 -5.58
CA GLY A 37 -2.96 -1.20 -6.56
C GLY A 37 -2.24 -2.57 -6.54
N TYR A 38 -1.38 -2.84 -5.56
CA TYR A 38 -0.58 -4.08 -5.46
C TYR A 38 -0.79 -4.82 -4.13
N PRO A 39 -1.99 -5.36 -3.84
CA PRO A 39 -2.33 -5.97 -2.55
C PRO A 39 -1.44 -7.18 -2.17
N LYS A 40 -0.74 -7.78 -3.13
CA LYS A 40 0.20 -8.91 -2.91
C LYS A 40 1.62 -8.47 -2.55
N ARG A 41 1.90 -7.17 -2.38
CA ARG A 41 3.25 -6.61 -2.12
C ARG A 41 3.47 -5.98 -0.72
N PRO A 42 2.83 -6.39 0.40
CA PRO A 42 3.05 -5.74 1.72
C PRO A 42 4.49 -5.85 2.24
N ARG A 43 5.18 -6.95 1.91
CA ARG A 43 6.60 -7.11 2.28
C ARG A 43 7.49 -6.07 1.59
N GLN A 44 7.15 -5.70 0.35
CA GLN A 44 7.94 -4.71 -0.39
C GLN A 44 7.76 -3.31 0.21
N VAL A 45 6.57 -2.97 0.73
CA VAL A 45 6.36 -1.74 1.52
C VAL A 45 7.30 -1.71 2.73
N GLY A 46 7.36 -2.81 3.49
CA GLY A 46 8.27 -2.91 4.63
C GLY A 46 9.76 -2.82 4.27
N VAL A 47 10.15 -3.33 3.09
CA VAL A 47 11.51 -3.18 2.57
C VAL A 47 11.80 -1.72 2.20
N SER A 48 10.87 -1.02 1.54
CA SER A 48 11.01 0.41 1.25
C SER A 48 11.24 1.21 2.52
N LEU A 49 10.37 1.06 3.54
CA LEU A 49 10.49 1.79 4.81
C LEU A 49 11.76 1.44 5.59
N LYS A 50 12.27 0.20 5.49
CA LYS A 50 13.54 -0.19 6.10
C LYS A 50 14.75 0.52 5.48
N HIS A 51 14.65 0.89 4.20
CA HIS A 51 15.71 1.56 3.45
C HIS A 51 15.50 3.08 3.35
N LEU A 52 14.53 3.62 4.09
CA LEU A 52 14.31 5.04 4.21
C LEU A 52 15.56 5.71 4.83
N PRO A 53 16.20 6.68 4.15
CA PRO A 53 17.34 7.39 4.70
C PRO A 53 17.00 8.11 6.00
N SER A 54 17.97 8.23 6.91
CA SER A 54 17.80 9.08 8.09
C SER A 54 17.74 10.55 7.69
N ALA A 55 16.96 11.35 8.43
CA ALA A 55 16.98 12.80 8.27
C ALA A 55 18.41 13.36 8.45
N PRO A 56 18.83 14.33 7.62
CA PRO A 56 20.14 14.95 7.76
C PRO A 56 20.25 15.68 9.11
N SER A 57 21.40 15.54 9.77
CA SER A 57 21.62 16.08 11.12
C SER A 57 21.72 17.60 11.14
N ASN A 58 22.26 18.21 10.08
CA ASN A 58 22.46 19.65 9.93
C ASN A 58 22.07 20.10 8.51
N PRO A 59 20.90 20.75 8.31
CA PRO A 59 20.48 21.20 6.98
C PRO A 59 21.35 22.33 6.40
N GLU A 60 22.14 23.02 7.23
CA GLU A 60 22.88 24.23 6.85
C GLU A 60 24.37 23.98 6.50
N THR A 61 24.97 22.87 6.94
CA THR A 61 26.43 22.63 6.77
C THR A 61 26.77 21.71 5.59
N GLU A 62 25.79 20.99 5.04
CA GLU A 62 25.98 20.05 3.92
C GLU A 62 25.75 20.70 2.54
N ALA A 63 25.41 22.00 2.50
CA ALA A 63 25.22 22.76 1.25
C ALA A 63 26.53 23.04 0.49
N ASP A 64 27.69 22.94 1.16
CA ASP A 64 29.02 23.25 0.61
C ASP A 64 29.84 22.00 0.24
N ALA A 65 29.31 20.79 0.42
CA ALA A 65 29.93 19.55 -0.04
C ALA A 65 29.31 19.12 -1.39
N GLU A 66 30.14 19.10 -2.43
CA GLU A 66 29.77 18.80 -3.81
C GLU A 66 28.84 17.57 -3.95
N ALA A 67 27.62 17.80 -4.45
CA ALA A 67 26.78 16.85 -5.20
C ALA A 67 26.26 15.56 -4.50
N ALA A 68 25.84 15.62 -3.25
CA ALA A 68 24.81 14.69 -2.76
C ALA A 68 23.64 15.51 -2.22
N ALA A 69 22.75 15.98 -3.13
CA ALA A 69 21.50 16.59 -2.74
C ALA A 69 20.83 15.69 -1.68
N ALA A 70 20.50 16.27 -0.52
CA ALA A 70 19.87 15.53 0.56
C ALA A 70 18.69 14.72 0.00
N PRO A 71 18.52 13.44 0.40
CA PRO A 71 17.50 12.60 -0.17
C PRO A 71 16.13 13.25 0.05
N PHE A 72 15.36 13.41 -1.03
CA PHE A 72 14.05 14.05 -0.98
C PHE A 72 13.13 13.38 0.05
N PHE A 73 13.17 12.05 0.16
CA PHE A 73 12.49 11.28 1.20
C PHE A 73 13.46 10.81 2.28
N HIS A 74 13.09 11.05 3.54
CA HIS A 74 13.88 10.64 4.71
C HIS A 74 12.97 10.42 5.94
N SER A 75 13.54 9.88 7.01
CA SER A 75 12.81 9.57 8.26
C SER A 75 12.19 10.76 8.99
N GLY A 76 12.51 11.98 8.56
CA GLY A 76 11.97 13.23 9.12
C GLY A 76 10.74 13.76 8.38
N ASN A 77 10.54 13.39 7.11
CA ASN A 77 9.38 13.83 6.33
C ASN A 77 8.46 12.68 5.90
N VAL A 78 8.88 11.42 5.99
CA VAL A 78 8.03 10.25 5.79
C VAL A 78 7.67 9.65 7.16
N PRO A 79 6.38 9.66 7.58
CA PRO A 79 5.95 9.21 8.91
C PRO A 79 5.87 7.68 9.01
N TRP A 80 7.01 7.01 8.82
CA TRP A 80 7.15 5.54 8.81
C TRP A 80 6.60 4.88 10.08
N GLN A 81 6.64 5.57 11.23
CA GLN A 81 6.13 5.07 12.50
C GLN A 81 4.63 4.74 12.47
N ARG A 82 3.86 5.35 11.54
CA ARG A 82 2.41 5.15 11.40
C ARG A 82 2.03 3.85 10.69
N VAL A 83 3.01 3.09 10.16
CA VAL A 83 2.78 1.84 9.44
C VAL A 83 3.13 0.62 10.31
N ILE A 84 2.10 -0.14 10.70
CA ILE A 84 2.22 -1.29 11.61
C ILE A 84 1.69 -2.58 10.98
N ASN A 85 1.74 -3.69 11.72
CA ASN A 85 1.24 -4.97 11.22
C ASN A 85 -0.30 -4.95 11.06
N SER A 86 -0.87 -5.77 10.17
CA SER A 86 -2.31 -5.89 9.95
C SER A 86 -3.12 -6.35 11.16
N LYS A 87 -2.46 -6.86 12.20
CA LYS A 87 -3.07 -7.20 13.50
C LYS A 87 -3.05 -6.04 14.52
N GLY A 88 -2.63 -4.84 14.11
CA GLY A 88 -2.43 -3.70 15.02
C GLY A 88 -1.15 -3.78 15.86
N MET A 89 -0.29 -4.77 15.61
CA MET A 89 0.94 -4.99 16.39
C MET A 89 2.13 -4.19 15.83
N ILE A 90 2.91 -3.57 16.70
CA ILE A 90 4.17 -2.91 16.34
C ILE A 90 5.26 -3.99 16.22
N SER A 91 5.89 -4.09 15.05
CA SER A 91 6.83 -5.19 14.76
C SER A 91 8.20 -4.99 15.44
N HIS A 92 8.68 -6.01 16.14
CA HIS A 92 10.05 -6.02 16.66
C HIS A 92 11.08 -6.18 15.53
N ARG A 93 11.92 -5.18 15.30
CA ARG A 93 12.97 -5.17 14.25
C ARG A 93 14.39 -5.03 14.81
N GLY A 94 14.55 -5.26 16.11
CA GLY A 94 15.80 -5.14 16.85
C GLY A 94 15.55 -4.57 18.25
N PRO A 95 16.55 -4.60 19.14
CA PRO A 95 16.39 -4.18 20.52
C PRO A 95 15.81 -2.76 20.65
N GLY A 96 14.72 -2.63 21.40
CA GLY A 96 14.00 -1.37 21.66
C GLY A 96 13.35 -0.71 20.43
N SER A 97 13.33 -1.36 19.26
CA SER A 97 12.73 -0.78 18.05
C SER A 97 11.22 -0.55 18.19
N ALA A 98 10.49 -1.56 18.70
CA ALA A 98 9.06 -1.48 18.92
C ALA A 98 8.71 -0.44 19.98
N GLU A 99 9.50 -0.36 21.06
CA GLU A 99 9.34 0.64 22.12
C GLU A 99 9.51 2.06 21.59
N ARG A 100 10.58 2.35 20.84
CA ARG A 100 10.78 3.67 20.21
C ARG A 100 9.64 4.04 19.26
N GLN A 101 9.17 3.08 18.45
CA GLN A 101 8.03 3.34 17.56
C GLN A 101 6.76 3.62 18.37
N ALA A 102 6.52 2.90 19.46
CA ALA A 102 5.41 3.14 20.37
C ALA A 102 5.49 4.53 21.03
N GLU A 103 6.67 4.98 21.45
CA GLU A 103 6.88 6.32 22.02
C GLU A 103 6.53 7.42 21.02
N VAL A 104 7.00 7.33 19.78
CA VAL A 104 6.69 8.33 18.74
C VAL A 104 5.19 8.33 18.44
N LEU A 105 4.54 7.17 18.37
CA LEU A 105 3.08 7.07 18.18
C LEU A 105 2.31 7.70 19.35
N ARG A 106 2.72 7.45 20.59
CA ARG A 106 2.13 8.07 21.78
C ARG A 106 2.29 9.59 21.77
N ALA A 107 3.44 10.11 21.32
CA ALA A 107 3.66 11.54 21.15
C ALA A 107 2.75 12.18 20.07
N GLU A 108 2.21 11.37 19.15
CA GLU A 108 1.18 11.78 18.20
C GLU A 108 -0.25 11.65 18.73
N GLY A 109 -0.44 11.13 19.95
CA GLY A 109 -1.75 10.91 20.56
C GLY A 109 -2.37 9.55 20.26
N VAL A 110 -1.60 8.60 19.70
CA VAL A 110 -2.03 7.22 19.51
C VAL A 110 -1.84 6.44 20.81
N GLU A 111 -2.90 5.80 21.29
CA GLU A 111 -2.78 4.91 22.45
C GLU A 111 -2.17 3.57 22.01
N VAL A 112 -1.13 3.15 22.73
CA VAL A 112 -0.41 1.90 22.48
C VAL A 112 -0.45 1.05 23.73
N GLU A 113 -1.19 -0.05 23.67
CA GLU A 113 -1.30 -1.05 24.72
C GLU A 113 -0.09 -1.98 24.72
N VAL A 114 0.22 -2.56 25.88
CA VAL A 114 1.30 -3.55 26.04
C VAL A 114 0.69 -4.79 26.67
N ASP A 115 0.90 -5.95 26.05
CA ASP A 115 0.41 -7.22 26.58
C ASP A 115 1.35 -7.81 27.65
N SER A 116 0.98 -8.96 28.21
CA SER A 116 1.80 -9.67 29.21
C SER A 116 3.14 -10.19 28.67
N MET A 117 3.29 -10.28 27.35
CA MET A 117 4.53 -10.70 26.68
C MET A 117 5.42 -9.50 26.30
N GLY A 118 4.96 -8.26 26.54
CA GLY A 118 5.69 -7.05 26.17
C GLY A 118 5.51 -6.65 24.71
N GLU A 119 4.53 -7.22 24.00
CA GLU A 119 4.20 -6.82 22.64
C GLU A 119 3.30 -5.58 22.65
N TYR A 120 3.51 -4.68 21.69
CA TYR A 120 2.82 -3.40 21.61
C TYR A 120 1.70 -3.44 20.57
N TYR A 121 0.51 -2.99 20.93
CA TYR A 121 -0.68 -3.01 20.08
C TYR A 121 -1.35 -1.65 19.98
N VAL A 122 -1.94 -1.37 18.82
CA VAL A 122 -2.79 -0.21 18.56
C VAL A 122 -4.15 -0.71 18.07
N ASP A 123 -5.21 -0.18 18.66
CA ASP A 123 -6.57 -0.44 18.22
C ASP A 123 -6.88 0.31 16.91
N PHE A 124 -7.00 -0.45 15.82
CA PHE A 124 -7.39 0.08 14.51
C PHE A 124 -8.83 0.62 14.49
N GLY A 125 -9.73 0.15 15.35
CA GLY A 125 -11.08 0.72 15.44
C GLY A 125 -11.05 2.19 15.84
N ARG A 126 -10.08 2.59 16.65
CA ARG A 126 -9.92 3.96 17.13
C ARG A 126 -8.93 4.79 16.31
N PHE A 127 -7.77 4.24 15.98
CA PHE A 127 -6.67 4.98 15.35
C PHE A 127 -6.43 4.61 13.89
N GLY A 128 -7.18 3.64 13.35
CA GLY A 128 -7.05 3.21 11.96
C GLY A 128 -7.27 4.33 10.95
N TRP A 129 -6.49 4.30 9.88
CA TRP A 129 -6.67 5.05 8.66
C TRP A 129 -6.67 4.06 7.49
N PHE A 130 -7.85 3.85 6.93
CA PHE A 130 -8.14 2.87 5.90
C PHE A 130 -9.08 3.44 4.81
N PRO A 131 -8.67 4.49 4.09
CA PRO A 131 -9.45 4.96 2.95
C PRO A 131 -9.41 3.95 1.80
N ASP A 132 -10.37 4.02 0.89
CA ASP A 132 -10.42 3.15 -0.30
C ASP A 132 -9.43 3.60 -1.39
N VAL A 133 -9.14 4.90 -1.45
CA VAL A 133 -8.17 5.54 -2.34
C VAL A 133 -7.30 6.52 -1.56
N LEU A 134 -6.17 6.96 -2.13
CA LEU A 134 -5.33 7.98 -1.51
C LEU A 134 -6.05 9.34 -1.53
N PRO A 135 -6.03 10.13 -0.45
CA PRO A 135 -6.55 11.51 -0.45
C PRO A 135 -6.03 12.39 -1.60
N SER A 136 -4.80 12.17 -2.07
CA SER A 136 -4.24 12.84 -3.25
C SER A 136 -4.94 12.45 -4.56
N GLU A 137 -5.53 11.26 -4.62
CA GLU A 137 -6.21 10.67 -5.77
C GLU A 137 -7.75 10.85 -5.72
N GLU A 138 -8.34 11.17 -4.55
CA GLU A 138 -9.80 11.36 -4.36
C GLU A 138 -10.43 12.42 -5.29
N GLY A 139 -9.63 13.26 -5.96
CA GLY A 139 -10.07 14.27 -6.92
C GLY A 139 -9.89 13.92 -8.40
N LEU A 140 -9.43 12.70 -8.73
CA LEU A 140 -9.08 12.29 -10.10
C LEU A 140 -10.14 11.40 -10.80
N GLU A 141 -11.27 11.10 -10.16
CA GLU A 141 -12.43 10.44 -10.80
C GLU A 141 -13.47 11.52 -11.20
N SER A 142 -13.95 11.72 -12.44
CA SER A 142 -13.99 10.95 -13.69
C SER A 142 -14.08 11.91 -14.90
N ASP A 143 -13.10 11.92 -15.81
CA ASP A 143 -13.32 12.25 -17.22
C ASP A 143 -13.10 10.96 -18.02
N GLY A 144 -14.15 10.16 -18.07
CA GLY A 144 -14.14 8.84 -18.69
C GLY A 144 -15.56 8.29 -18.85
N GLY A 145 -16.50 9.17 -19.18
CA GLY A 145 -17.80 8.81 -19.72
C GLY A 145 -17.80 9.09 -21.21
N ASP A 146 -17.59 8.06 -22.02
CA ASP A 146 -17.93 7.87 -23.45
C ASP A 146 -17.41 6.46 -23.77
N GLY A 147 -18.14 5.45 -24.24
CA GLY A 147 -19.39 5.40 -24.99
C GLY A 147 -19.15 4.51 -26.21
N GLU A 148 -19.37 3.19 -26.11
CA GLU A 148 -19.61 2.35 -27.28
C GLU A 148 -20.72 1.34 -26.99
N GLY A 149 -21.94 1.73 -27.41
CA GLY A 149 -22.98 0.80 -27.79
C GLY A 149 -22.78 0.32 -29.23
N GLU A 150 -23.43 -0.80 -29.52
CA GLU A 150 -23.81 -1.33 -30.83
C GLU A 150 -22.75 -1.94 -31.75
N ARG A 151 -22.74 -3.28 -31.78
CA ARG A 151 -22.90 -4.14 -32.98
C ARG A 151 -23.29 -5.50 -32.41
N GLY A 152 -24.46 -6.07 -32.65
CA GLY A 152 -25.26 -6.12 -33.86
C GLY A 152 -25.76 -7.56 -33.87
N GLY A 153 -27.03 -7.75 -33.50
CA GLY A 153 -27.68 -9.05 -33.62
C GLY A 153 -28.00 -9.32 -35.08
N GLU A 154 -27.58 -10.47 -35.58
CA GLU A 154 -28.20 -11.11 -36.74
C GLU A 154 -28.35 -12.60 -36.45
N GLU A 155 -29.49 -13.10 -36.92
CA GLU A 155 -30.14 -14.37 -36.65
C GLU A 155 -29.47 -15.52 -37.39
N GLU A 156 -29.51 -16.75 -36.85
CA GLU A 156 -29.95 -17.89 -37.65
C GLU A 156 -30.64 -18.92 -36.75
N ALA A 157 -31.97 -18.94 -36.89
CA ALA A 157 -32.81 -20.05 -36.51
C ALA A 157 -32.85 -21.07 -37.66
N GLY A 158 -32.54 -22.33 -37.36
CA GLY A 158 -32.66 -23.44 -38.32
C GLY A 158 -32.76 -24.79 -37.61
N ARG A 159 -33.92 -25.08 -37.01
CA ARG A 159 -34.31 -26.42 -36.56
C ARG A 159 -35.38 -26.98 -37.52
N SER A 160 -35.36 -28.31 -37.67
CA SER A 160 -36.35 -29.21 -38.33
C SER A 160 -36.11 -29.41 -39.84
N ASP A 161 -36.07 -30.61 -40.42
CA ASP A 161 -36.81 -31.88 -40.19
C ASP A 161 -35.91 -33.11 -40.47
N ARG A 162 -35.94 -34.16 -39.64
CA ARG A 162 -36.60 -35.47 -39.90
C ARG A 162 -36.44 -36.01 -41.33
N ASP A 163 -35.80 -37.18 -41.48
CA ASP A 163 -36.54 -38.47 -41.51
C ASP A 163 -35.61 -39.68 -41.35
N ARG A 164 -36.26 -40.78 -40.96
CA ARG A 164 -35.86 -42.14 -40.62
C ARG A 164 -35.12 -42.88 -41.74
N SER A 165 -34.29 -43.87 -41.37
CA SER A 165 -34.68 -45.30 -41.44
C SER A 165 -33.49 -46.27 -41.29
N GLY A 166 -33.65 -47.27 -40.40
CA GLY A 166 -33.03 -48.61 -40.43
C GLY A 166 -31.57 -48.71 -39.97
N ASN A 167 -31.10 -49.74 -39.28
CA ASN A 167 -31.68 -51.01 -38.85
C ASN A 167 -30.72 -51.63 -37.79
N GLU A 168 -31.29 -52.34 -36.81
CA GLU A 168 -30.83 -53.57 -36.13
C GLU A 168 -29.46 -54.20 -36.53
N LEU A 169 -28.65 -54.87 -35.70
CA LEU A 169 -28.92 -55.88 -34.66
C LEU A 169 -27.61 -56.24 -33.91
N PHE A 170 -27.79 -56.82 -32.73
CA PHE A 170 -26.84 -57.60 -31.90
C PHE A 170 -26.00 -58.62 -32.70
N VAL A 171 -24.72 -58.83 -32.35
CA VAL A 171 -24.14 -59.88 -31.45
C VAL A 171 -22.64 -59.58 -31.29
#